data_AF-A0AA35SXY0-F1
#
_entry.id   AF-A0AA35SXY0-F1
#
_cell.length_a   1.000
_cell.length_b   1.000
_cell.length_c   1.000
_cell.angle_alpha   90.00
_cell.angle_beta   90.00
_cell.angle_gamma   90.00
#
_symmetry.space_group_name_H-M   'P 1'
#
loop_
_entity.id
_entity.type
_entity.pdbx_description
1 polymer ?
#
loop_
_entity_poly.entity_id
_entity_poly.type
_entity_poly.pdbx_seq_one_letter_code
_entity_poly.pdbx_strand_id
1 'polypeptide(L)'
;MEQIMEDSDAELRPGEEHLAALTAADRKSWAEMREKYFMTGVNRTSMEILEKAAFMIMFDDLEPSLYVENGDNTALTQYCKSLFHGNGYTRWFDKSVSVIIYKNGKVTFDLVCPWRLSL
;
A
#
# COMPACT_ATOMS: atom_id res chain seq x y z
N MET A 1 -9.54 -5.35 -14.55
CA MET A 1 -9.51 -4.20 -13.62
C MET A 1 -10.92 -3.79 -13.24
N GLU A 2 -11.86 -3.66 -14.19
CA GLU A 2 -13.28 -3.40 -13.88
C GLU A 2 -13.86 -4.41 -12.87
N GLN A 3 -13.64 -5.71 -13.08
CA GLN A 3 -14.04 -6.74 -12.11
C GLN A 3 -13.46 -6.56 -10.70
N ILE A 4 -12.23 -6.04 -10.58
CA ILE A 4 -11.60 -5.79 -9.27
C ILE A 4 -12.25 -4.58 -8.58
N MET A 5 -12.69 -3.59 -9.36
CA MET A 5 -13.43 -2.44 -8.83
C MET A 5 -14.85 -2.84 -8.43
N GLU A 6 -15.54 -3.67 -9.21
CA GLU A 6 -16.86 -4.20 -8.85
C GLU A 6 -16.80 -5.08 -7.58
N ASP A 7 -15.76 -5.90 -7.45
CA ASP A 7 -15.57 -6.74 -6.26
C ASP A 7 -15.12 -5.93 -5.01
N SER A 8 -14.70 -4.67 -5.17
CA SER A 8 -14.25 -3.84 -4.04
C SER A 8 -15.41 -3.39 -3.14
N ASP A 9 -16.64 -3.42 -3.63
CA ASP A 9 -17.86 -3.15 -2.85
C ASP A 9 -18.33 -4.36 -2.02
N ALA A 10 -17.61 -5.49 -2.08
CA ALA A 10 -17.92 -6.65 -1.26
C ALA A 10 -17.67 -6.38 0.24
N GLU A 11 -18.51 -6.95 1.12
CA GLU A 11 -18.36 -6.81 2.56
C GLU A 11 -17.03 -7.43 3.04
N LEU A 12 -16.11 -6.56 3.47
CA LEU A 12 -14.88 -6.95 4.15
C LEU A 12 -15.19 -7.49 5.53
N ARG A 13 -14.46 -8.53 5.94
CA ARG A 13 -14.52 -9.01 7.33
C ARG A 13 -13.89 -7.95 8.25
N PRO A 14 -14.30 -7.90 9.53
CA PRO A 14 -13.76 -6.93 10.48
C PRO A 14 -12.22 -6.95 10.51
N GLY A 15 -11.62 -5.81 10.19
CA GLY A 15 -10.16 -5.62 10.20
C GLY A 15 -9.43 -5.98 8.90
N GLU A 16 -10.08 -6.56 7.89
CA GLU A 16 -9.44 -6.82 6.58
C GLU A 16 -9.02 -5.53 5.88
N GLU A 17 -9.78 -4.45 6.07
CA GLU A 17 -9.48 -3.12 5.53
C GLU A 17 -8.11 -2.57 6.00
N HIS A 18 -7.67 -2.97 7.19
CA HIS A 18 -6.45 -2.47 7.83
C HIS A 18 -5.26 -3.44 7.72
N LEU A 19 -5.42 -4.54 6.98
CA LEU A 19 -4.44 -5.63 6.95
C LEU A 19 -3.05 -5.17 6.52
N ALA A 20 -2.97 -4.30 5.51
CA ALA A 20 -1.68 -3.84 4.99
C ALA A 20 -0.93 -2.93 5.99
N ALA A 21 -1.63 -2.30 6.95
CA ALA A 21 -1.01 -1.49 7.99
C ALA A 21 -0.02 -2.29 8.86
N LEU A 22 -0.22 -3.61 8.97
CA LEU A 22 0.70 -4.50 9.69
C LEU A 22 2.11 -4.50 9.10
N THR A 23 2.23 -4.25 7.78
CA THR A 23 3.54 -4.15 7.11
C THR A 23 4.29 -2.87 7.45
N ALA A 24 3.61 -1.87 8.04
CA ALA A 24 4.21 -0.64 8.53
C ALA A 24 4.72 -0.76 9.98
N ALA A 25 4.38 -1.85 10.68
CA ALA A 25 4.85 -2.09 12.04
C ALA A 25 6.37 -2.28 12.07
N ASP A 26 6.97 -2.20 13.26
CA ASP A 26 8.40 -2.49 13.41
C ASP A 26 8.72 -3.90 12.89
N ARG A 27 9.93 -4.07 12.34
CA ARG A 27 10.32 -5.30 11.64
C ARG A 27 10.21 -6.54 12.50
N LYS A 28 10.43 -6.42 13.81
CA LYS A 28 10.35 -7.56 14.74
C LYS A 28 8.90 -7.96 14.99
N SER A 29 8.05 -6.99 15.35
CA SER A 29 6.63 -7.24 15.55
C SER A 29 5.95 -7.76 14.28
N TRP A 30 6.30 -7.21 13.12
CA TRP A 30 5.78 -7.70 11.84
C TRP A 30 6.22 -9.16 11.57
N ALA A 31 7.49 -9.50 11.81
CA ALA A 31 7.97 -10.87 11.64
C ALA A 31 7.23 -11.86 12.57
N GLU A 32 7.06 -11.51 13.84
CA GLU A 32 6.34 -12.33 14.83
C GLU A 32 4.85 -12.49 14.45
N MET A 33 4.18 -11.43 14.02
CA MET A 33 2.79 -11.48 13.54
C MET A 33 2.66 -12.31 12.26
N ARG A 34 3.59 -12.15 11.30
CA ARG A 34 3.65 -12.92 10.05
C ARG A 34 3.78 -14.40 10.35
N GLU A 35 4.71 -14.79 11.21
CA GLU A 35 4.92 -16.18 11.59
C GLU A 35 3.68 -16.78 12.28
N LYS A 36 3.09 -16.03 13.21
CA LYS A 36 1.97 -16.52 14.02
C LYS A 36 0.65 -16.63 13.26
N TYR A 37 0.33 -15.67 12.38
CA TYR A 37 -1.01 -15.56 11.77
C TYR A 37 -1.05 -15.79 10.26
N PHE A 38 0.09 -15.71 9.57
CA PHE A 38 0.14 -15.73 8.10
C PHE A 38 0.88 -16.93 7.51
N MET A 39 1.47 -17.80 8.33
CA MET A 39 2.21 -18.99 7.86
C MET A 39 1.37 -20.27 7.75
N THR A 40 0.04 -20.20 7.97
CA THR A 40 -0.85 -21.37 7.92
C THR A 40 -2.05 -21.17 6.99
N GLY A 41 -2.58 -22.28 6.47
CA GLY A 41 -3.83 -22.32 5.70
C GLY A 41 -3.85 -21.42 4.46
N VAL A 42 -4.98 -20.74 4.27
CA VAL A 42 -5.22 -19.82 3.13
C VAL A 42 -4.26 -18.63 3.19
N ASN A 43 -3.97 -18.10 4.38
CA ASN A 43 -3.11 -16.92 4.55
C ASN A 43 -1.70 -17.17 4.00
N ARG A 44 -1.15 -18.37 4.20
CA ARG A 44 0.16 -18.73 3.64
C ARG A 44 0.16 -18.66 2.12
N THR A 45 -0.88 -19.23 1.49
CA THR A 45 -1.01 -19.23 0.03
C THR A 45 -1.14 -17.81 -0.49
N SER A 46 -1.95 -16.98 0.18
CA SER A 46 -2.09 -15.56 -0.15
C SER A 46 -0.76 -14.81 -0.02
N MET A 47 -0.02 -14.99 1.07
CA MET A 47 1.30 -14.36 1.25
C MET A 47 2.31 -14.78 0.19
N GLU A 48 2.35 -16.07 -0.18
CA GLU A 48 3.23 -16.56 -1.25
C GLU A 48 2.90 -15.91 -2.61
N ILE A 49 1.62 -15.65 -2.89
CA ILE A 49 1.19 -14.92 -4.09
C ILE A 49 1.64 -13.46 -4.02
N LEU A 50 1.41 -12.78 -2.89
CA LEU A 50 1.80 -11.38 -2.68
C LEU A 50 3.33 -11.20 -2.83
N GLU A 51 4.12 -12.12 -2.30
CA GLU A 51 5.58 -12.12 -2.38
C GLU A 51 6.08 -12.38 -3.80
N LYS A 52 5.50 -13.35 -4.52
CA LYS A 52 5.90 -13.71 -5.88
C LYS A 52 5.41 -12.73 -6.96
N ALA A 53 4.40 -11.91 -6.67
CA ALA A 53 3.91 -10.92 -7.63
C ALA A 53 5.04 -10.00 -8.13
N ALA A 54 5.00 -9.52 -9.38
CA ALA A 54 6.04 -8.63 -9.90
C ALA A 54 5.96 -7.22 -9.27
N PHE A 55 4.74 -6.72 -9.10
CA PHE A 55 4.42 -5.42 -8.52
C PHE A 55 3.02 -5.47 -7.91
N MET A 56 2.68 -4.50 -7.06
CA MET A 56 1.32 -4.31 -6.55
C MET A 56 0.69 -3.08 -7.18
N ILE A 57 -0.63 -3.14 -7.45
CA ILE A 57 -1.43 -1.99 -7.85
C ILE A 57 -2.32 -1.63 -6.66
N MET A 58 -2.28 -0.38 -6.24
CA MET A 58 -3.01 0.15 -5.10
C MET A 58 -3.90 1.29 -5.60
N PHE A 59 -5.20 1.17 -5.39
CA PHE A 59 -6.16 2.22 -5.70
C PHE A 59 -6.35 3.11 -4.47
N ASP A 60 -6.32 4.42 -4.68
CA ASP A 60 -6.43 5.42 -3.62
C ASP A 60 -7.52 6.42 -3.95
N ASP A 61 -8.41 6.66 -2.98
CA ASP A 61 -9.53 7.59 -3.11
C ASP A 61 -9.11 9.06 -3.00
N LEU A 62 -7.86 9.32 -2.62
CA LEU A 62 -7.31 10.67 -2.59
C LEU A 62 -7.24 11.28 -4.00
N GLU A 63 -7.47 12.59 -4.07
CA GLU A 63 -7.38 13.38 -5.31
C GLU A 63 -6.33 14.48 -5.15
N PRO A 64 -5.03 14.14 -5.01
CA PRO A 64 -4.00 15.13 -4.73
C PRO A 64 -3.81 16.07 -5.92
N SER A 65 -3.61 17.37 -5.66
CA SER A 65 -3.26 18.37 -6.68
C SER A 65 -1.74 18.46 -6.87
N LEU A 66 -1.30 18.67 -8.11
CA LEU A 66 0.11 18.91 -8.46
C LEU A 66 0.40 20.40 -8.69
N TYR A 67 -0.64 21.24 -8.65
CA TYR A 67 -0.53 22.65 -8.97
C TYR A 67 -0.12 23.44 -7.73
N VAL A 68 0.85 24.33 -7.93
CA VAL A 68 1.24 25.34 -6.95
C VAL A 68 0.34 26.54 -7.19
N GLU A 69 -0.61 26.78 -6.29
CA GLU A 69 -1.48 27.95 -6.35
C GLU A 69 -0.85 29.08 -5.55
N ASN A 70 -0.70 30.26 -6.15
CA ASN A 70 -0.25 31.48 -5.47
C ASN A 70 1.09 31.36 -4.70
N GLY A 71 1.98 30.46 -5.13
CA GLY A 71 3.27 30.20 -4.46
C GLY A 71 3.17 29.28 -3.23
N ASP A 72 2.00 28.74 -2.94
CA ASP A 72 1.80 27.76 -1.86
C ASP A 72 2.08 26.33 -2.36
N ASN A 73 3.14 25.73 -1.82
CA ASN A 73 3.56 24.36 -2.12
C ASN A 73 2.85 23.31 -1.24
N THR A 74 1.83 23.69 -0.47
CA THR A 74 1.10 22.79 0.43
C THR A 74 0.48 21.61 -0.32
N ALA A 75 -0.13 21.84 -1.49
CA ALA A 75 -0.71 20.79 -2.32
C ALA A 75 0.34 19.75 -2.77
N LEU A 76 1.49 20.22 -3.26
CA LEU A 76 2.60 19.36 -3.64
C LEU A 76 3.16 18.59 -2.44
N THR A 77 3.25 19.24 -1.28
CA THR A 77 3.72 18.60 -0.04
C THR A 77 2.77 17.50 0.41
N GLN A 78 1.45 17.72 0.32
CA GLN A 78 0.44 16.72 0.62
C GLN A 78 0.51 15.54 -0.35
N TYR A 79 0.74 15.80 -1.64
CA TYR A 79 0.98 14.75 -2.62
C TYR A 79 2.23 13.92 -2.32
N CYS A 80 3.35 14.57 -1.99
CA CYS A 80 4.56 13.87 -1.58
C CYS A 80 4.35 13.05 -0.30
N LYS A 81 3.53 13.52 0.64
CA LYS A 81 3.17 12.75 1.84
C LYS A 81 2.28 11.55 1.51
N SER A 82 1.28 11.71 0.65
CA SER A 82 0.40 10.61 0.23
C SER A 82 1.14 9.51 -0.53
N LEU A 83 2.21 9.87 -1.23
CA LEU A 83 3.16 8.95 -1.85
C LEU A 83 3.82 8.03 -0.82
N PHE A 84 4.34 8.58 0.28
CA PHE A 84 5.09 7.80 1.27
C PHE A 84 4.23 6.91 2.16
N HIS A 85 3.06 7.39 2.59
CA HIS A 85 2.25 6.64 3.56
C HIS A 85 0.79 6.50 3.16
N GLY A 86 0.27 7.31 2.24
CA GLY A 86 -1.15 7.33 1.89
C GLY A 86 -2.03 7.45 3.15
N ASN A 87 -3.04 6.59 3.25
CA ASN A 87 -3.91 6.49 4.44
C ASN A 87 -3.33 5.59 5.55
N GLY A 88 -2.13 5.02 5.37
CA GLY A 88 -1.44 4.19 6.35
C GLY A 88 -1.88 2.72 6.38
N TYR A 89 -2.98 2.37 5.72
CA TYR A 89 -3.51 1.00 5.67
C TYR A 89 -3.77 0.47 4.26
N THR A 90 -3.64 1.30 3.23
CA THR A 90 -3.80 0.92 1.82
C THR A 90 -2.48 0.55 1.15
N ARG A 91 -1.36 0.58 1.89
CA ARG A 91 0.00 0.41 1.38
C ARG A 91 0.62 -0.88 1.90
N TRP A 92 1.21 -1.65 0.99
CA TRP A 92 1.98 -2.85 1.35
C TRP A 92 3.49 -2.55 1.27
N PHE A 93 4.09 -2.22 2.41
CA PHE A 93 5.45 -1.68 2.47
C PHE A 93 6.57 -2.70 2.22
N ASP A 94 6.23 -4.00 2.19
CA ASP A 94 7.19 -5.07 1.88
C ASP A 94 7.42 -5.29 0.38
N LYS A 95 6.61 -4.65 -0.49
CA LYS A 95 6.77 -4.83 -1.93
C LYS A 95 7.87 -3.91 -2.48
N SER A 96 8.71 -4.45 -3.35
CA SER A 96 9.78 -3.70 -4.02
C SER A 96 9.25 -2.64 -4.99
N VAL A 97 8.13 -2.92 -5.66
CA VAL A 97 7.49 -2.03 -6.63
C VAL A 97 5.99 -1.97 -6.37
N SER A 98 5.51 -0.76 -6.09
CA SER A 98 4.11 -0.48 -5.84
C SER A 98 3.64 0.65 -6.75
N VAL A 99 2.57 0.39 -7.51
CA VAL A 99 1.92 1.35 -8.40
C VAL A 99 0.68 1.88 -7.70
N ILE A 100 0.60 3.18 -7.47
CA ILE A 100 -0.53 3.84 -6.83
C ILE A 100 -1.32 4.57 -7.91
N ILE A 101 -2.62 4.32 -7.97
CA ILE A 101 -3.56 4.97 -8.89
C ILE A 101 -4.56 5.76 -8.05
N TYR A 102 -4.54 7.07 -8.22
CA TYR A 102 -5.46 7.99 -7.56
C TYR A 102 -6.77 8.12 -8.33
N LYS A 103 -7.86 8.46 -7.65
CA LYS A 103 -9.18 8.66 -8.24
C LYS A 103 -9.23 9.68 -9.39
N ASN A 104 -8.37 10.70 -9.34
CA ASN A 104 -8.22 11.68 -10.42
C ASN A 104 -7.39 11.19 -11.63
N GLY A 105 -7.09 9.88 -11.69
CA GLY A 105 -6.34 9.25 -12.78
C GLY A 105 -4.83 9.45 -12.69
N LYS A 106 -4.30 10.08 -11.64
CA LYS A 106 -2.85 10.22 -11.44
C LYS A 106 -2.26 8.87 -11.03
N VAL A 107 -1.08 8.57 -11.58
CA VAL A 107 -0.36 7.33 -11.30
C VAL A 107 1.01 7.66 -10.73
N THR A 108 1.40 6.96 -9.67
CA THR A 108 2.71 7.08 -9.05
C THR A 108 3.34 5.73 -8.76
N PHE A 109 4.66 5.73 -8.58
CA PHE A 109 5.44 4.56 -8.23
C PHE A 109 6.12 4.78 -6.90
N ASP A 110 5.96 3.82 -5.99
CA ASP A 110 6.77 3.69 -4.79
C ASP A 110 7.74 2.51 -5.00
N LEU A 111 9.02 2.77 -4.73
CA LEU A 111 10.12 1.84 -4.96
C LEU A 111 10.90 1.68 -3.67
N VAL A 112 10.80 0.49 -3.08
CA VAL A 112 11.59 0.15 -1.91
C VAL A 112 12.94 -0.38 -2.37
N CYS A 113 14.01 0.34 -2.01
CA CYS A 113 15.39 -0.10 -2.22
C CYS A 113 15.79 -1.12 -1.14
N PRO A 114 15.97 -2.41 -1.47
CA PRO A 114 16.22 -3.46 -0.46
C PRO A 114 17.54 -3.27 0.30
N TRP A 115 18.53 -2.65 -0.36
CA TRP A 115 19.87 -2.40 0.18
C TRP A 115 19.92 -1.33 1.27
N ARG A 116 18.83 -0.59 1.52
CA ARG A 116 18.78 0.52 2.48
C ARG A 116 18.17 0.14 3.84
N LEU A 117 17.69 -1.10 4.00
CA LEU A 117 17.03 -1.58 5.23
C LEU A 117 17.91 -2.49 6.11
N SER A 118 19.21 -2.60 5.81
CA SER A 118 20.18 -3.43 6.56
C SER A 118 21.19 -2.62 7.40
N LEU A 119 20.80 -1.44 7.91
CA LEU A 119 21.56 -0.67 8.90
C LEU A 119 20.79 -0.54 10.22
#